data_AF-A0A7V5YW03-F1
#
_entry.id   AF-A0A7V5YW03-F1
#
_cell.length_a   1.000
_cell.length_b   1.000
_cell.length_c   1.000
_cell.angle_alpha   90.00
_cell.angle_beta   90.00
_cell.angle_gamma   90.00
#
_symmetry.space_group_name_H-M   'P 1'
#
loop_
_entity.id
_entity.type
_entity.pdbx_description
1 polymer ?
#
loop_
_entity_poly.entity_id
_entity_poly.type
_entity_poly.pdbx_seq_one_letter_code
_entity_poly.pdbx_strand_id
1 'polypeptide(L)'
;MKRVFIVCSRPLLEHGLEQLVGLHGQVEVVGREKDLGRAVALIAPLRPDAVIVAVDEGEDALAHLFLRMLTEGMCGRVIALNTQCNAISVYRGTRREIAGV
;
A
#
# COMPACT_ATOMS: atom_id res chain seq x y z
N MET A 1 9.48 -2.94 -14.74
CA MET A 1 8.03 -2.95 -14.47
C MET A 1 7.84 -2.77 -12.97
N LYS A 2 6.95 -1.88 -12.53
CA LYS A 2 6.68 -1.62 -11.11
C LYS A 2 5.52 -2.46 -10.63
N ARG A 3 5.71 -3.17 -9.52
CA ARG A 3 4.74 -4.13 -8.96
C ARG A 3 3.94 -3.45 -7.86
N VAL A 4 2.62 -3.45 -7.99
CA VAL A 4 1.71 -2.79 -7.04
C VAL A 4 0.77 -3.81 -6.42
N PHE A 5 0.56 -3.72 -5.13
CA PHE A 5 -0.49 -4.45 -4.42
C PHE A 5 -1.59 -3.47 -4.00
N ILE A 6 -2.86 -3.85 -4.15
CA ILE A 6 -4.00 -3.00 -3.83
C ILE A 6 -4.70 -3.55 -2.58
N VAL A 7 -4.86 -2.71 -1.55
CA VAL A 7 -5.70 -2.99 -0.40
C VAL A 7 -6.90 -2.05 -0.45
N CYS A 8 -8.08 -2.55 -0.80
CA CYS A 8 -9.26 -1.71 -0.96
C CYS A 8 -10.54 -2.44 -0.55
N SER A 9 -11.32 -1.84 0.35
CA SER A 9 -12.59 -2.42 0.81
C SER A 9 -13.76 -2.11 -0.13
N ARG A 10 -13.57 -1.21 -1.11
CA ARG A 10 -14.62 -0.70 -2.00
C ARG A 10 -14.45 -1.24 -3.44
N PRO A 11 -15.33 -2.15 -3.92
CA PRO A 11 -15.15 -2.82 -5.22
C PRO A 11 -15.05 -1.88 -6.44
N LEU A 12 -15.84 -0.79 -6.48
CA LEU A 12 -15.80 0.16 -7.59
C LEU A 12 -14.49 0.95 -7.64
N LEU A 13 -13.94 1.29 -6.47
CA LEU A 13 -12.67 1.98 -6.38
C LEU A 13 -11.52 1.03 -6.74
N GLU A 14 -11.55 -0.21 -6.26
CA GLU A 14 -10.61 -1.27 -6.64
C GLU A 14 -10.56 -1.41 -8.17
N HIS A 15 -11.71 -1.56 -8.81
CA HIS A 15 -11.77 -1.69 -10.27
C HIS A 15 -11.25 -0.45 -11.00
N GLY A 16 -11.58 0.75 -10.51
CA GLY A 16 -11.04 2.00 -11.07
C GLY A 16 -9.52 2.09 -10.94
N LEU A 17 -8.95 1.69 -9.81
CA LEU A 17 -7.51 1.64 -9.59
C LEU A 17 -6.84 0.63 -10.54
N GLU A 18 -7.42 -0.55 -10.73
CA GLU A 18 -6.91 -1.55 -11.67
C GLU A 18 -6.86 -1.00 -13.10
N GLN A 19 -7.93 -0.34 -13.56
CA GLN A 19 -7.95 0.28 -14.88
C GLN A 19 -6.90 1.40 -15.01
N LEU A 20 -6.81 2.29 -14.03
CA LEU A 20 -5.82 3.38 -14.04
C LEU A 20 -4.39 2.86 -14.07
N VAL A 21 -4.11 1.82 -13.29
CA VAL A 21 -2.80 1.15 -13.29
C VAL A 21 -2.53 0.48 -14.64
N GLY A 22 -3.52 -0.23 -15.20
CA GLY A 22 -3.41 -0.92 -16.48
C GLY A 22 -3.19 0.00 -17.69
N LEU A 23 -3.67 1.25 -17.63
CA LEU A 23 -3.40 2.27 -18.66
C LEU A 23 -1.91 2.66 -18.71
N HIS A 24 -1.18 2.50 -17.62
CA HIS A 24 0.25 2.74 -17.55
C HIS A 24 0.99 1.40 -17.65
N GLY A 25 1.37 1.01 -18.87
CA GLY A 25 2.08 -0.25 -19.18
C GLY A 25 3.46 -0.46 -18.50
N GLN A 26 3.83 0.40 -17.56
CA GLN A 26 5.01 0.26 -16.71
C GLN A 26 4.68 -0.27 -15.31
N VAL A 27 3.39 -0.45 -14.98
CA VAL A 27 2.90 -0.87 -13.66
C VAL A 27 2.05 -2.14 -13.78
N GLU A 28 2.24 -3.07 -12.85
CA GLU A 28 1.54 -4.36 -12.79
C GLU A 28 0.87 -4.52 -11.42
N VAL A 29 -0.39 -4.93 -11.38
CA VAL A 29 -1.08 -5.30 -10.14
C VAL A 29 -0.75 -6.76 -9.81
N VAL A 30 0.03 -6.99 -8.76
CA VAL A 30 0.52 -8.33 -8.37
C VAL A 30 -0.33 -9.01 -7.30
N GLY A 31 -1.32 -8.31 -6.76
CA GLY A 31 -2.23 -8.85 -5.77
C GLY A 31 -3.22 -7.80 -5.27
N ARG A 32 -4.29 -8.29 -4.65
CA ARG A 32 -5.36 -7.49 -4.06
C ARG A 32 -5.92 -8.13 -2.81
N GLU A 33 -6.37 -7.31 -1.87
CA GLU A 33 -7.04 -7.75 -0.66
C GLU A 33 -7.96 -6.63 -0.12
N LYS A 34 -9.02 -6.99 0.60
CA LYS A 34 -9.98 -6.05 1.17
C LYS A 34 -9.76 -5.83 2.66
N ASP A 35 -9.17 -6.82 3.32
CA ASP A 35 -8.89 -6.83 4.75
C ASP A 35 -7.42 -6.47 5.03
N LEU A 36 -7.18 -5.47 5.89
CA LEU A 36 -5.82 -5.03 6.22
C LEU A 36 -4.99 -6.14 6.89
N GLY A 37 -5.60 -6.94 7.76
CA GLY A 37 -4.91 -8.00 8.50
C GLY A 37 -4.40 -9.10 7.58
N ARG A 38 -5.23 -9.53 6.62
CA ARG A 38 -4.87 -10.52 5.58
C ARG A 38 -3.90 -9.96 4.57
N ALA A 39 -4.01 -8.67 4.24
CA ALA A 39 -3.15 -8.03 3.25
C ALA A 39 -1.66 -8.19 3.59
N VAL A 40 -1.29 -8.04 4.87
CA VAL A 40 0.13 -8.18 5.28
C VAL A 40 0.70 -9.55 4.96
N ALA A 41 -0.06 -10.61 5.26
CA ALA A 41 0.39 -11.98 5.00
C ALA A 41 0.58 -12.27 3.50
N LEU A 42 -0.18 -11.58 2.64
CA LEU A 42 -0.08 -11.70 1.19
C LEU A 42 1.00 -10.79 0.59
N ILE A 43 1.19 -9.60 1.15
CA ILE A 43 2.20 -8.62 0.70
C ILE A 43 3.61 -9.13 0.97
N ALA A 44 3.85 -9.72 2.14
CA ALA A 44 5.18 -10.18 2.56
C ALA A 44 5.89 -11.11 1.54
N PRO A 45 5.26 -12.19 1.03
CA PRO A 45 5.89 -13.03 0.00
C PRO A 45 5.95 -12.36 -1.37
N LEU A 46 5.01 -11.46 -1.68
CA LEU A 46 4.94 -10.82 -2.99
C LEU A 46 5.95 -9.68 -3.15
N ARG A 47 6.35 -9.01 -2.07
CA ARG A 47 7.27 -7.85 -2.05
C ARG A 47 7.02 -6.86 -3.20
N PRO A 48 5.85 -6.20 -3.25
CA PRO A 48 5.55 -5.20 -4.26
C PRO A 48 6.45 -3.95 -4.09
N ASP A 49 6.68 -3.21 -5.18
CA ASP A 49 7.35 -1.92 -5.14
C ASP A 49 6.54 -0.88 -4.35
N ALA A 50 5.21 -0.96 -4.44
CA ALA A 50 4.29 -0.08 -3.73
C ALA A 50 3.00 -0.80 -3.32
N VAL A 51 2.40 -0.36 -2.22
CA VAL A 51 1.08 -0.80 -1.77
C VAL A 51 0.14 0.40 -1.81
N ILE A 52 -1.00 0.27 -2.49
CA ILE A 52 -2.09 1.26 -2.46
C ILE A 52 -3.08 0.82 -1.40
N VAL A 53 -3.42 1.68 -0.45
CA VAL A 53 -4.35 1.40 0.65
C VAL A 53 -5.52 2.39 0.58
N ALA A 54 -6.72 1.87 0.33
CA ALA A 54 -7.95 2.62 0.16
C ALA A 54 -9.07 1.94 0.97
N VAL A 55 -8.94 2.00 2.28
CA VAL A 55 -9.88 1.42 3.25
C VAL A 55 -10.35 2.49 4.23
N ASP A 56 -11.59 2.38 4.68
CA ASP A 56 -12.19 3.25 5.71
C ASP A 56 -11.87 2.72 7.11
N GLU A 57 -10.58 2.60 7.41
CA GLU A 57 -10.08 2.19 8.73
C GLU A 57 -9.60 3.42 9.50
N GLY A 58 -9.55 3.31 10.83
CA GLY A 58 -9.02 4.38 11.68
C GLY A 58 -7.56 4.69 11.35
N GLU A 59 -7.15 5.95 11.51
CA GLU A 59 -5.78 6.40 11.24
C GLU A 59 -4.73 5.57 11.99
N ASP A 60 -5.05 5.13 13.22
CA ASP A 60 -4.16 4.28 14.03
C ASP A 60 -3.91 2.91 13.40
N ALA A 61 -4.93 2.26 12.84
CA ALA A 61 -4.79 0.95 12.20
C ALA A 61 -3.91 1.05 10.95
N LEU A 62 -4.12 2.11 10.16
CA LEU A 62 -3.30 2.42 8.99
C LEU A 62 -1.84 2.72 9.39
N ALA A 63 -1.63 3.52 10.44
CA ALA A 63 -0.29 3.85 10.92
C ALA A 63 0.48 2.59 11.37
N HIS A 64 -0.16 1.68 12.11
CA HIS A 64 0.45 0.41 12.52
C HIS A 64 0.82 -0.46 11.31
N LEU A 65 -0.09 -0.56 10.33
CA LEU A 65 0.17 -1.30 9.10
C LEU A 65 1.35 -0.70 8.33
N PHE A 66 1.41 0.63 8.20
CA PHE A 66 2.47 1.32 7.49
C PHE A 66 3.81 1.12 8.18
N LEU A 67 3.86 1.31 9.51
CA LEU A 67 5.07 1.04 10.30
C LEU A 67 5.55 -0.38 10.07
N ARG A 68 4.68 -1.38 10.19
CA ARG A 68 5.02 -2.78 10.00
C ARG A 68 5.57 -3.05 8.59
N MET A 69 4.89 -2.56 7.55
CA MET A 69 5.35 -2.74 6.16
C MET A 69 6.71 -2.09 5.89
N LEU A 70 6.97 -0.92 6.47
CA LEU A 70 8.20 -0.18 6.26
C LEU A 70 9.36 -0.73 7.10
N THR A 71 9.12 -1.18 8.35
CA THR A 71 10.16 -1.73 9.24
C THR A 71 10.58 -3.14 8.82
N GLU A 72 9.64 -3.97 8.38
CA GLU A 72 9.92 -5.33 7.88
C GLU A 72 10.39 -5.34 6.41
N GLY A 73 10.47 -4.17 5.76
CA GLY A 73 10.93 -4.04 4.38
C GLY A 73 10.03 -4.74 3.35
N MET A 74 8.73 -4.83 3.65
CA MET A 74 7.74 -5.55 2.82
C MET A 74 7.42 -4.81 1.52
N CYS A 75 7.56 -3.49 1.50
CA CYS A 75 7.43 -2.68 0.30
C CYS A 75 8.28 -1.40 0.39
N GLY A 76 8.57 -0.78 -0.76
CA GLY A 76 9.33 0.47 -0.81
C GLY A 76 8.49 1.72 -0.56
N ARG A 77 7.17 1.65 -0.79
CA ARG A 77 6.25 2.77 -0.66
C ARG A 77 4.85 2.30 -0.28
N VAL A 78 4.16 3.11 0.53
CA VAL A 78 2.74 2.95 0.79
C VAL A 78 2.01 4.21 0.33
N ILE A 79 0.93 4.06 -0.42
CA ILE A 79 0.11 5.14 -0.96
C ILE A 79 -1.27 4.99 -0.33
N ALA A 80 -1.61 5.84 0.62
CA ALA A 80 -2.91 5.85 1.27
C ALA A 80 -3.86 6.80 0.54
N LEU A 81 -5.08 6.34 0.24
CA LEU A 81 -6.15 7.10 -0.37
C LEU A 81 -7.27 7.29 0.65
N ASN A 82 -7.49 8.53 1.08
CA ASN A 82 -8.64 8.89 1.89
C ASN A 82 -9.74 9.47 0.99
N THR A 83 -10.80 8.70 0.80
CA THR A 83 -11.93 9.09 -0.06
C THR A 83 -12.94 10.02 0.62
N GLN A 84 -12.85 10.19 1.94
CA GLN A 84 -13.74 11.08 2.69
C GLN A 84 -13.26 12.53 2.60
N CYS A 85 -11.94 12.75 2.64
CA CYS A 85 -11.34 14.08 2.51
C CYS A 85 -10.59 14.31 1.19
N ASN A 86 -10.68 13.37 0.24
CA ASN A 86 -10.00 13.42 -1.05
C ASN A 86 -8.48 13.66 -0.94
N ALA A 87 -7.85 13.04 0.07
CA ALA A 87 -6.42 13.18 0.31
C ALA A 87 -5.65 11.94 -0.15
N ILE A 88 -4.43 12.18 -0.61
CA ILE A 88 -3.46 11.15 -0.96
C ILE A 88 -2.23 11.35 -0.08
N SER A 89 -1.84 10.33 0.67
CA SER A 89 -0.63 10.34 1.51
C SER A 89 0.35 9.29 1.01
N VAL A 90 1.62 9.68 0.84
CA VAL A 90 2.67 8.79 0.34
C VAL A 90 3.73 8.60 1.41
N TYR A 91 3.85 7.38 1.92
CA TYR A 91 4.83 6.99 2.92
C TYR A 91 5.98 6.25 2.25
N ARG A 92 7.21 6.67 2.56
CA ARG A 92 8.44 6.06 2.04
C ARG A 92 9.28 5.59 3.22
N GLY A 93 9.44 4.29 3.37
CA GLY A 93 10.35 3.73 4.37
C GLY A 93 11.78 3.91 3.89
N THR A 94 12.58 4.65 4.65
CA THR A 94 14.04 4.61 4.51
C THR A 94 14.61 4.16 5.85
N ARG A 95 15.25 2.99 5.88
CA ARG A 95 16.00 2.57 7.06
C ARG A 95 17.32 3.33 7.05
N ARG A 96 17.47 4.29 7.95
CA ARG A 96 18.73 4.98 8.21
C ARG A 96 19.27 4.48 9.53
N GLU A 97 20.46 3.89 9.50
CA GLU A 97 21.22 3.62 10.71
C GLU A 97 21.74 4.96 11.22
N ILE A 98 21.27 5.38 12.40
CA ILE A 98 21.80 6.55 13.08
C ILE A 98 22.97 6.04 13.91
N ALA A 99 24.20 6.30 13.48
CA ALA A 99 25.37 6.07 14.32
C ALA A 99 25.20 6.91 15.59
N GLY A 100 25.08 6.24 16.74
CA GLY A 100 24.90 6.90 18.03
C GLY A 100 26.06 7.85 18.34
N VAL A 101 25.70 9.01 18.90
CA VAL A 101 26.63 9.95 19.56
C VAL A 101 26.91 9.45 20.96
#